data_AF-A0A914XRA5-F1
#
_entry.id   AF-A0A914XRA5-F1
#
_cell.length_a   1.000
_cell.length_b   1.000
_cell.length_c   1.000
_cell.angle_alpha   90.00
_cell.angle_beta   90.00
_cell.angle_gamma   90.00
#
_symmetry.space_group_name_H-M   'P 1'
#
loop_
_entity.id
_entity.type
_entity.pdbx_description
1 polymer ?
#
loop_
_entity_poly.entity_id
_entity_poly.type
_entity_poly.pdbx_seq_one_letter_code
_entity_poly.pdbx_strand_id
1 'polypeptide(L)'
;MASHESQMPSQENSDQDDSDVDDDNFDYYGEDQFEVAMYENRDDRPAGTSYRNADADPIDPEYFEYSCLQICDVERLLNECVEALCHAIPVTPALAKVLLHNHKWDVASLIRRYKDNCHLLLVETHIKPPKPVAPSSTGQRFTSCPVCVRSNLAYSELRGLACGDQFCRSCWVMHCASQLAQGASTAIECMEAKCSLLCPEDFVLKLLGDRPDLRAKYQHFVFQDHVKSHPELRFCPGADCPTVIRSKSLQAKRAVCKTCSTSFCFRCGIDYHAPTACATIKRWMIKCADDSETANYISAHTKDCPNCHACIEKNGGCNHMQCAKCKHHFCWMCFGDWKTHGSEYYECSRYKENPTVAQEAVHVKARRALEKYLHYYERVSLFLFIPLLLFMPSYLLSPPHFYLRLRNVFVRG
;
A
#
# COMPACT_ATOMS: atom_id res chain seq x y z
N MET A 1 -53.85 23.66 51.84
CA MET A 1 -55.24 23.14 51.68
C MET A 1 -56.10 24.34 51.32
N ALA A 2 -56.86 24.42 50.24
CA ALA A 2 -57.40 23.35 49.42
C ALA A 2 -57.72 23.85 47.99
N SER A 3 -57.54 22.92 47.04
CA SER A 3 -58.36 22.63 45.84
C SER A 3 -58.80 23.76 44.89
N HIS A 4 -58.21 23.69 43.68
CA HIS A 4 -58.69 24.09 42.35
C HIS A 4 -57.80 23.27 41.38
N GLU A 5 -58.15 22.82 40.18
CA GLU A 5 -59.38 22.68 39.39
C GLU A 5 -58.94 22.04 38.04
N SER A 6 -59.91 21.51 37.30
CA SER A 6 -59.98 21.54 35.83
C SER A 6 -59.30 20.49 34.95
N GLN A 7 -60.11 20.06 33.99
CA GLN A 7 -59.96 19.01 32.99
C GLN A 7 -58.95 19.35 31.88
N MET A 8 -58.29 18.31 31.34
CA MET A 8 -57.24 18.38 30.31
C MET A 8 -57.83 18.27 28.88
N PRO A 9 -57.29 19.00 27.89
CA PRO A 9 -57.53 18.77 26.47
C PRO A 9 -56.33 18.10 25.76
N SER A 10 -56.65 17.53 24.61
CA SER A 10 -55.84 16.85 23.60
C SER A 10 -54.61 17.61 23.08
N GLN A 11 -53.51 16.89 22.81
CA GLN A 11 -52.41 17.33 21.93
C GLN A 11 -51.98 16.22 20.97
N GLU A 12 -52.00 16.57 19.68
CA GLU A 12 -51.32 15.92 18.55
C GLU A 12 -49.82 16.29 18.59
N ASN A 13 -48.94 15.36 18.22
CA ASN A 13 -47.50 15.55 17.96
C ASN A 13 -47.17 14.71 16.72
N SER A 14 -46.32 15.07 15.77
CA SER A 14 -45.69 16.32 15.35
C SER A 14 -44.89 15.92 14.09
N ASP A 15 -45.18 16.58 12.98
CA ASP A 15 -44.62 16.29 11.66
C ASP A 15 -43.14 16.62 11.50
N GLN A 16 -42.57 15.96 10.50
CA GLN A 16 -41.25 16.10 9.90
C GLN A 16 -41.00 17.51 9.35
N ASP A 17 -39.77 18.04 9.49
CA ASP A 17 -39.17 18.85 8.43
C ASP A 17 -37.63 18.95 8.52
N ASP A 18 -37.08 19.27 7.34
CA ASP A 18 -35.73 19.25 6.79
C ASP A 18 -34.55 19.89 7.55
N SER A 19 -33.34 19.37 7.27
CA SER A 19 -32.17 20.19 6.95
C SER A 19 -31.06 19.40 6.23
N ASP A 20 -30.90 19.69 4.93
CA ASP A 20 -29.67 19.92 4.17
C ASP A 20 -28.38 19.16 4.55
N VAL A 21 -27.96 18.25 3.65
CA VAL A 21 -26.55 17.82 3.53
C VAL A 21 -26.11 17.96 2.09
N ASP A 22 -25.08 18.78 1.91
CA ASP A 22 -24.53 19.27 0.65
C ASP A 22 -24.06 18.18 -0.32
N ASP A 23 -24.26 18.54 -1.58
CA ASP A 23 -23.97 17.88 -2.85
C ASP A 23 -22.47 17.92 -3.18
N ASP A 24 -21.77 16.79 -2.99
CA ASP A 24 -20.44 16.59 -3.55
C ASP A 24 -20.52 15.81 -4.87
N ASN A 25 -20.66 16.61 -5.93
CA ASN A 25 -20.48 16.35 -7.35
C ASN A 25 -19.39 15.29 -7.66
N PHE A 26 -19.80 14.04 -7.94
CA PHE A 26 -18.92 13.00 -8.46
C PHE A 26 -18.83 13.09 -9.98
N ASP A 27 -17.91 13.93 -10.45
CA ASP A 27 -17.64 14.16 -11.88
C ASP A 27 -17.27 12.86 -12.61
N TYR A 28 -18.17 12.47 -13.51
CA TYR A 28 -18.02 11.42 -14.50
C TYR A 28 -17.24 11.94 -15.71
N TYR A 29 -15.99 11.49 -15.88
CA TYR A 29 -15.23 11.55 -17.13
C TYR A 29 -14.61 10.17 -17.35
N GLY A 30 -14.53 9.57 -18.53
CA GLY A 30 -14.82 9.93 -19.90
C GLY A 30 -14.34 8.72 -20.72
N GLU A 31 -15.07 8.32 -21.75
CA GLU A 31 -14.74 7.16 -22.59
C GLU A 31 -13.46 7.41 -23.40
N ASP A 32 -12.38 6.70 -23.09
CA ASP A 32 -11.26 6.53 -24.02
C ASP A 32 -11.34 5.13 -24.67
N GLN A 33 -11.65 5.14 -25.97
CA GLN A 33 -11.63 3.98 -26.85
C GLN A 33 -10.23 3.35 -26.86
N PHE A 34 -10.12 2.09 -26.44
CA PHE A 34 -8.88 1.32 -26.57
C PHE A 34 -8.97 0.43 -27.82
N GLU A 35 -8.14 0.73 -28.82
CA GLU A 35 -7.96 -0.07 -30.03
C GLU A 35 -7.13 -1.32 -29.66
N VAL A 36 -7.74 -2.49 -29.70
CA VAL A 36 -7.07 -3.76 -29.40
C VAL A 36 -6.38 -4.28 -30.67
N ALA A 37 -5.05 -4.19 -30.71
CA ALA A 37 -4.24 -4.82 -31.75
C ALA A 37 -4.34 -6.35 -31.64
N MET A 38 -4.84 -6.99 -32.69
CA MET A 38 -4.86 -8.45 -32.82
C MET A 38 -3.44 -8.97 -33.10
N TYR A 39 -2.94 -9.88 -32.27
CA TYR A 39 -1.73 -10.65 -32.55
C TYR A 39 -2.13 -12.08 -32.94
N GLU A 40 -1.77 -12.47 -34.16
CA GLU A 40 -1.96 -13.82 -34.68
C GLU A 40 -1.02 -14.81 -33.98
N ASN A 41 -1.58 -15.94 -33.52
CA ASN A 41 -0.86 -17.05 -32.92
C ASN A 41 0.01 -17.77 -33.96
N ARG A 42 1.29 -17.98 -33.66
CA ARG A 42 2.05 -19.11 -34.20
C ARG A 42 2.91 -19.78 -33.12
N ASP A 43 2.59 -21.06 -32.96
CA ASP A 43 3.45 -22.21 -32.70
C ASP A 43 3.61 -22.78 -31.28
N ASP A 44 3.21 -24.06 -31.23
CA ASP A 44 3.24 -25.05 -30.16
C ASP A 44 4.61 -25.23 -29.50
N ARG A 45 4.68 -25.14 -28.17
CA ARG A 45 5.70 -25.80 -27.35
C ARG A 45 5.09 -26.43 -26.09
N PRO A 46 5.56 -27.63 -25.68
CA PRO A 46 4.95 -28.39 -24.61
C PRO A 46 5.23 -27.76 -23.24
N ALA A 47 4.21 -27.75 -22.39
CA ALA A 47 4.25 -27.25 -21.03
C ALA A 47 5.12 -28.14 -20.13
N GLY A 48 6.13 -27.53 -19.50
CA GLY A 48 6.83 -28.14 -18.37
C GLY A 48 8.34 -28.02 -18.38
N THR A 49 8.89 -26.81 -18.23
CA THR A 49 10.24 -26.63 -17.69
C THR A 49 10.30 -25.40 -16.79
N SER A 50 10.93 -25.56 -15.64
CA SER A 50 11.16 -24.53 -14.64
C SER A 50 12.11 -23.46 -15.17
N TYR A 51 11.61 -22.24 -15.32
CA TYR A 51 12.42 -21.10 -15.75
C TYR A 51 13.41 -20.71 -14.64
N ARG A 52 14.61 -21.28 -14.69
CA ARG A 52 15.78 -20.69 -14.04
C ARG A 52 16.22 -19.52 -14.91
N ASN A 53 16.24 -18.32 -14.32
CA ASN A 53 16.77 -17.09 -14.93
C ASN A 53 18.29 -17.18 -15.16
N ALA A 54 18.68 -17.94 -16.17
CA ALA A 54 19.95 -17.80 -16.86
C ALA A 54 19.57 -17.65 -18.33
N ASP A 55 19.81 -16.46 -18.88
CA ASP A 55 19.66 -16.12 -20.30
C ASP A 55 18.23 -15.82 -20.77
N ALA A 56 17.65 -14.75 -20.22
CA ALA A 56 16.49 -14.13 -20.85
C ALA A 56 16.93 -13.42 -22.15
N ASP A 57 16.32 -13.82 -23.26
CA ASP A 57 16.62 -13.31 -24.61
C ASP A 57 16.27 -11.80 -24.67
N PRO A 58 17.21 -10.91 -25.04
CA PRO A 58 16.95 -9.48 -25.20
C PRO A 58 15.82 -9.14 -26.20
N ILE A 59 15.38 -10.11 -27.00
CA ILE A 59 14.29 -9.98 -27.96
C ILE A 59 12.91 -10.12 -27.28
N ASP A 60 12.81 -10.70 -26.09
CA ASP A 60 11.54 -10.84 -25.36
C ASP A 60 10.99 -9.45 -24.96
N PRO A 61 9.76 -9.08 -25.38
CA PRO A 61 9.12 -7.83 -24.95
C PRO A 61 9.06 -7.63 -23.43
N GLU A 62 9.01 -8.72 -22.65
CA GLU A 62 9.01 -8.74 -21.19
C GLU A 62 10.42 -8.65 -20.57
N TYR A 63 11.48 -8.75 -21.37
CA TYR A 63 12.85 -8.59 -20.89
C TYR A 63 13.09 -7.17 -20.37
N PHE A 64 13.71 -7.06 -19.20
CA PHE A 64 14.35 -5.82 -18.75
C PHE A 64 15.50 -6.12 -17.80
N GLU A 65 16.46 -5.20 -17.75
CA GLU A 65 17.66 -5.33 -16.95
C GLU A 65 17.40 -4.93 -15.49
N TYR A 66 17.71 -5.83 -14.56
CA TYR A 66 17.69 -5.56 -13.12
C TYR A 66 18.72 -6.43 -12.38
N SER A 67 19.09 -6.02 -11.16
CA SER A 67 19.97 -6.78 -10.28
C SER A 67 19.34 -6.98 -8.90
N CYS A 68 19.72 -8.07 -8.23
CA CYS A 68 19.34 -8.35 -6.84
C CYS A 68 20.51 -7.95 -5.94
N LEU A 69 20.28 -7.01 -5.04
CA LEU A 69 21.27 -6.47 -4.11
C LEU A 69 20.97 -6.96 -2.70
N GLN A 70 22.04 -7.21 -1.93
CA GLN A 70 21.93 -7.44 -0.49
C GLN A 70 21.88 -6.10 0.26
N ILE A 71 21.44 -6.11 1.52
CA ILE A 71 21.31 -4.89 2.33
C ILE A 71 22.63 -4.09 2.36
N CYS A 72 23.77 -4.75 2.55
CA CYS A 72 25.08 -4.10 2.60
C CYS A 72 25.44 -3.37 1.28
N ASP A 73 25.06 -3.93 0.13
CA ASP A 73 25.28 -3.31 -1.17
C ASP A 73 24.42 -2.06 -1.34
N VAL A 74 23.18 -2.11 -0.86
CA VAL A 74 22.26 -0.98 -0.88
C VAL A 74 22.74 0.13 0.05
N GLU A 75 23.16 -0.20 1.28
CA GLU A 75 23.73 0.76 2.21
C GLU A 75 24.96 1.45 1.63
N ARG A 76 25.85 0.68 0.99
CA ARG A 76 27.02 1.23 0.28
C ARG A 76 26.59 2.20 -0.82
N LEU A 77 25.65 1.81 -1.68
CA LEU A 77 25.13 2.68 -2.75
C LEU A 77 24.56 3.99 -2.20
N LEU A 78 23.73 3.93 -1.16
CA LEU A 78 23.15 5.12 -0.54
C LEU A 78 24.21 6.01 0.12
N ASN A 79 25.21 5.41 0.78
CA ASN A 79 26.31 6.14 1.39
C ASN A 79 27.21 6.82 0.35
N GLU A 80 27.48 6.18 -0.79
CA GLU A 80 28.20 6.80 -1.91
C GLU A 80 27.48 8.05 -2.42
N CYS A 81 26.14 8.02 -2.51
CA CYS A 81 25.36 9.22 -2.87
C CYS A 81 25.48 10.33 -1.81
N VAL A 82 25.46 9.98 -0.53
CA VAL A 82 25.63 10.92 0.59
C VAL A 82 27.02 11.56 0.56
N GLU A 83 28.06 10.76 0.37
CA GLU A 83 29.45 11.23 0.28
C GLU A 83 29.66 12.16 -0.92
N ALA A 84 29.13 11.79 -2.09
CA ALA A 84 29.19 12.60 -3.30
C ALA A 84 28.54 13.98 -3.08
N LEU A 85 27.41 14.04 -2.37
CA LEU A 85 26.74 15.30 -2.05
C LEU A 85 27.55 16.13 -1.03
N CYS A 86 28.05 15.51 0.04
CA CYS A 86 28.87 16.17 1.06
C CYS A 86 30.20 16.71 0.51
N HIS A 87 30.78 16.07 -0.52
CA HIS A 87 31.97 16.56 -1.19
C HIS A 87 31.68 17.80 -2.06
N ALA A 88 30.47 17.90 -2.63
CA ALA A 88 30.09 18.99 -3.51
C ALA A 88 29.51 20.21 -2.76
N ILE A 89 28.97 20.01 -1.56
CA ILE A 89 28.21 21.00 -0.80
C ILE A 89 28.59 20.92 0.69
N PRO A 90 28.78 22.06 1.40
CA PRO A 90 29.12 22.06 2.82
C PRO A 90 27.93 21.74 3.72
N VAL A 91 27.50 20.47 3.73
CA VAL A 91 26.44 19.93 4.59
C VAL A 91 26.94 18.71 5.37
N THR A 92 26.34 18.45 6.53
CA THR A 92 26.65 17.23 7.29
C THR A 92 25.98 16.01 6.65
N PRO A 93 26.49 14.78 6.88
CA PRO A 93 25.87 13.57 6.33
C PRO A 93 24.40 13.39 6.73
N ALA A 94 24.02 13.78 7.95
CA ALA A 94 22.64 13.72 8.42
C ALA A 94 21.72 14.64 7.60
N LEU A 95 22.18 15.86 7.27
CA LEU A 95 21.42 16.79 6.43
C LEU A 95 21.40 16.34 4.97
N ALA A 96 22.51 15.80 4.47
CA ALA A 96 22.60 15.25 3.12
C ALA A 96 21.57 14.14 2.89
N LYS A 97 21.36 13.25 3.86
CA LYS A 97 20.33 12.19 3.79
C LYS A 97 18.92 12.77 3.67
N VAL A 98 18.59 13.79 4.46
CA VAL A 98 17.27 14.46 4.38
C VAL A 98 17.07 15.12 3.00
N LEU A 99 18.09 15.82 2.50
CA LEU A 99 18.06 16.42 1.15
C LEU A 99 17.87 15.36 0.06
N LEU A 100 18.62 14.27 0.11
CA LEU A 100 18.53 13.18 -0.86
C LEU A 100 17.16 12.51 -0.84
N HIS A 101 16.64 12.21 0.35
CA HIS A 101 15.32 11.61 0.52
C HIS A 101 14.22 12.47 -0.13
N ASN A 102 14.19 13.78 0.14
CA ASN A 102 13.16 14.68 -0.37
C ASN A 102 13.27 14.95 -1.88
N HIS A 103 14.47 14.81 -2.46
CA HIS A 103 14.73 15.02 -3.88
C HIS A 103 14.95 13.72 -4.66
N LYS A 104 14.41 12.59 -4.17
CA LYS A 104 14.45 11.28 -4.86
C LYS A 104 15.86 10.85 -5.26
N TRP A 105 16.85 11.15 -4.42
CA TRP A 105 18.25 10.77 -4.59
C TRP A 105 18.94 11.34 -5.84
N ASP A 106 18.42 12.41 -6.45
CA ASP A 106 19.08 13.10 -7.56
C ASP A 106 20.15 14.09 -7.04
N VAL A 107 21.39 13.59 -6.96
CA VAL A 107 22.56 14.34 -6.51
C VAL A 107 22.84 15.56 -7.41
N ALA A 108 22.71 15.42 -8.72
CA ALA A 108 23.09 16.48 -9.66
C ALA A 108 22.12 17.67 -9.59
N SER A 109 20.82 17.39 -9.52
CA SER A 109 19.81 18.44 -9.38
C SER A 109 19.90 19.17 -8.04
N LEU A 110 20.23 18.45 -6.96
CA LEU A 110 20.47 19.04 -5.64
C LEU A 110 21.67 20.00 -5.64
N ILE A 111 22.79 19.60 -6.24
CA ILE A 111 23.98 20.45 -6.36
C ILE A 111 23.66 21.75 -7.12
N ARG A 112 22.89 21.66 -8.20
CA ARG A 112 22.46 22.83 -8.97
C ARG A 112 21.60 23.76 -8.11
N ARG A 113 20.53 23.23 -7.52
CA ARG A 113 19.61 24.02 -6.67
C ARG A 113 20.28 24.66 -5.47
N TYR A 114 21.24 23.97 -4.84
CA TYR A 114 21.99 24.53 -3.73
C TYR A 114 22.87 25.72 -4.17
N LYS A 115 23.52 25.62 -5.34
CA LYS A 115 24.30 26.71 -5.91
C LYS A 115 23.44 27.91 -6.30
N ASP A 116 22.22 27.66 -6.77
CA ASP A 116 21.27 28.70 -7.13
C ASP A 116 20.76 29.45 -5.88
N ASN A 117 20.23 28.72 -4.89
CA ASN A 117 19.78 29.31 -3.63
C ASN A 117 19.77 28.29 -2.48
N CYS A 118 20.86 28.24 -1.72
CA CYS A 118 20.99 27.31 -0.59
C CYS A 118 19.99 27.59 0.54
N HIS A 119 19.61 28.84 0.78
CA HIS A 119 18.69 29.18 1.86
C HIS A 119 17.29 28.66 1.56
N LEU A 120 16.79 28.93 0.34
CA LEU A 120 15.48 28.47 -0.10
C LEU A 120 15.38 26.94 -0.03
N LEU A 121 16.37 26.22 -0.56
CA LEU A 121 16.40 24.76 -0.52
C LEU A 121 16.33 24.21 0.92
N LEU A 122 17.06 24.80 1.86
CA LEU A 122 17.08 24.34 3.26
C LEU A 122 15.77 24.66 4.00
N VAL A 123 15.06 25.72 3.63
CA VAL A 123 13.73 26.05 4.17
C VAL A 123 12.66 25.14 3.58
N GLU A 124 12.67 24.92 2.26
CA GLU A 124 11.74 24.02 1.56
C GLU A 124 11.84 22.58 2.05
N THR A 125 13.05 22.13 2.40
CA THR A 125 13.30 20.78 2.92
C THR A 125 13.14 20.68 4.44
N HIS A 126 12.62 21.73 5.09
CA HIS A 126 12.37 21.78 6.54
C HIS A 126 13.61 21.50 7.41
N ILE A 127 14.80 21.86 6.92
CA ILE A 127 16.07 21.76 7.66
C ILE A 127 16.37 23.06 8.42
N LYS A 128 15.94 24.21 7.87
CA LYS A 128 16.05 25.52 8.52
C LYS A 128 14.67 26.16 8.69
N PRO A 129 14.45 26.89 9.80
CA PRO A 129 13.23 27.66 9.94
C PRO A 129 13.17 28.81 8.90
N PRO A 130 11.97 29.18 8.42
CA PRO A 130 11.79 30.22 7.40
C PRO A 130 12.18 31.63 7.90
N LYS A 131 12.14 31.87 9.21
CA LYS A 131 12.65 33.09 9.84
C LYS A 131 13.89 32.76 10.67
N PRO A 132 14.98 33.53 10.56
CA PRO A 132 16.12 33.40 11.46
C PRO A 132 15.64 33.63 12.89
N VAL A 133 15.92 32.67 13.77
CA VAL A 133 15.64 32.81 15.19
C VAL A 133 16.63 33.84 15.72
N ALA A 134 16.13 34.98 16.22
CA ALA A 134 16.99 35.92 16.93
C ALA A 134 17.61 35.19 18.13
N PRO A 135 18.91 35.36 18.42
CA PRO A 135 19.52 34.73 19.58
C PRO A 135 18.77 35.20 20.82
N SER A 136 17.96 34.32 21.40
CA SER A 136 17.28 34.57 22.65
C SER A 136 18.35 34.75 23.72
N SER A 137 18.47 35.97 24.24
CA SER A 137 19.34 36.33 25.35
C SER A 137 18.83 35.68 26.64
N THR A 138 19.13 34.40 26.85
CA THR A 138 18.79 33.68 28.08
C THR A 138 19.82 33.94 29.16
N GLY A 139 19.62 35.02 29.91
CA GLY A 139 20.21 35.24 31.23
C GLY A 139 19.49 34.46 32.36
N GLN A 140 18.57 33.55 32.04
CA GLN A 140 17.85 32.74 33.03
C GLN A 140 18.52 31.38 33.24
N ARG A 141 18.91 31.10 34.49
CA ARG A 141 19.64 29.88 34.90
C ARG A 141 18.78 28.62 34.99
N PHE A 142 17.45 28.76 35.03
CA PHE A 142 16.50 27.68 35.20
C PHE A 142 15.32 27.86 34.25
N THR A 143 14.89 26.76 33.64
CA THR A 143 13.83 26.73 32.63
C THR A 143 12.87 25.56 32.91
N SER A 144 11.65 25.65 32.39
CA SER A 144 10.64 24.59 32.45
C SER A 144 10.41 23.96 31.09
N CYS A 145 10.18 22.65 31.04
CA CYS A 145 9.81 21.97 29.80
C CYS A 145 8.34 22.27 29.44
N PRO A 146 8.01 22.76 28.23
CA PRO A 146 6.63 23.06 27.83
C PRO A 146 5.71 21.83 27.78
N VAL A 147 6.27 20.64 27.54
CA VAL A 147 5.51 19.40 27.35
C VAL A 147 5.16 18.73 28.68
N CYS A 148 6.14 18.53 29.56
CA CYS A 148 5.91 17.86 30.85
C CYS A 148 5.76 18.81 32.04
N VAL A 149 5.89 20.12 31.83
CA VAL A 149 5.76 21.19 32.84
C VAL A 149 6.77 21.05 34.00
N ARG A 150 7.78 20.17 33.86
CA ARG A 150 8.85 20.02 34.85
C ARG A 150 9.71 21.28 34.88
N SER A 151 9.81 21.89 36.05
CA SER A 151 10.53 23.14 36.31
C SER A 151 11.94 22.87 36.87
N ASN A 152 12.74 23.94 37.00
CA ASN A 152 14.10 23.90 37.54
C ASN A 152 15.09 23.02 36.75
N LEU A 153 14.90 22.91 35.44
CA LEU A 153 15.84 22.21 34.59
C LEU A 153 17.05 23.09 34.28
N ALA A 154 18.23 22.48 34.38
CA ALA A 154 19.43 23.10 33.87
C ALA A 154 19.34 23.20 32.34
N TYR A 155 19.92 24.26 31.77
CA TYR A 155 19.96 24.45 30.31
C TYR A 155 20.61 23.24 29.60
N SER A 156 21.55 22.56 30.25
CA SER A 156 22.21 21.34 29.76
C SER A 156 21.31 20.11 29.71
N GLU A 157 20.09 20.15 30.27
CA GLU A 157 19.09 19.07 30.22
C GLU A 157 18.06 19.27 29.10
N LEU A 158 17.98 20.50 28.56
CA LEU A 158 17.13 20.83 27.43
C LEU A 158 17.86 20.58 26.11
N ARG A 159 17.10 20.13 25.12
CA ARG A 159 17.56 19.91 23.74
C ARG A 159 16.61 20.63 22.81
N GLY A 160 17.16 21.32 21.84
CA GLY A 160 16.40 22.03 20.82
C GLY A 160 16.99 21.82 19.44
N LEU A 161 16.16 22.08 18.43
CA LEU A 161 16.56 22.11 17.03
C LEU A 161 16.91 23.55 16.61
N ALA A 162 17.17 23.76 15.31
CA ALA A 162 17.48 25.08 14.77
C ALA A 162 16.31 26.08 14.85
N CYS A 163 15.08 25.64 15.16
CA CYS A 163 13.91 26.49 15.41
C CYS A 163 13.99 27.25 16.75
N GLY A 164 14.89 26.84 17.65
CA GLY A 164 15.03 27.46 18.97
C GLY A 164 14.11 26.89 20.05
N ASP A 165 13.12 26.07 19.69
CA ASP A 165 12.25 25.39 20.65
C ASP A 165 13.04 24.33 21.43
N GLN A 166 12.86 24.31 22.75
CA GLN A 166 13.64 23.48 23.66
C GLN A 166 12.74 22.61 24.54
N PHE A 167 13.12 21.33 24.66
CA PHE A 167 12.39 20.34 25.44
C PHE A 167 13.35 19.43 26.19
N CYS A 168 12.90 18.85 27.29
CA CYS A 168 13.74 17.93 28.06
C CYS A 168 13.96 16.61 27.29
N ARG A 169 15.09 15.95 27.58
CA ARG A 169 15.45 14.66 26.93
C ARG A 169 14.34 13.61 27.03
N SER A 170 13.66 13.49 28.16
CA SER A 170 12.61 12.47 28.34
C SER A 170 11.41 12.70 27.41
N CYS A 171 11.01 13.96 27.19
CA CYS A 171 9.94 14.29 26.24
C CYS A 171 10.35 13.97 24.80
N TRP A 172 11.58 14.32 24.42
CA TRP A 172 12.13 13.95 23.11
C TRP A 172 12.15 12.43 22.88
N VAL A 173 12.61 11.64 23.85
CA VAL A 173 12.64 10.18 23.73
C VAL A 173 11.22 9.61 23.59
N MET A 174 10.27 10.13 24.36
CA MET A 174 8.86 9.72 24.27
C MET A 174 8.23 10.07 22.92
N HIS A 175 8.51 11.28 22.42
CA HIS A 175 8.08 11.74 21.10
C HIS A 175 8.62 10.82 20.00
N CYS A 176 9.94 10.61 19.96
CA CYS A 176 10.56 9.70 18.99
C CYS A 176 9.98 8.28 19.08
N ALA A 177 9.75 7.77 20.29
CA ALA A 177 9.17 6.44 20.48
C ALA A 177 7.72 6.36 19.94
N SER A 178 6.90 7.40 20.13
CA SER A 178 5.54 7.47 19.61
C SER A 178 5.52 7.58 18.09
N GLN A 179 6.34 8.45 17.50
CA GLN A 179 6.48 8.57 16.05
C GLN A 179 6.94 7.26 15.41
N LEU A 180 7.92 6.57 16.02
CA LEU A 180 8.36 5.25 15.58
C LEU A 180 7.32 4.15 15.81
N ALA A 181 6.37 4.31 16.72
CA ALA A 181 5.25 3.37 16.85
C ALA A 181 4.26 3.53 15.69
N GLN A 182 4.08 4.78 15.22
CA GLN A 182 3.24 5.13 14.06
C GLN A 182 3.93 4.89 12.70
N GLY A 183 5.19 4.47 12.71
CA GLY A 183 5.96 4.19 11.48
C GLY A 183 6.66 5.41 10.86
N ALA A 184 6.63 6.57 11.52
CA ALA A 184 7.35 7.76 11.08
C ALA A 184 8.82 7.70 11.51
N SER A 185 9.76 7.82 10.56
CA SER A 185 11.20 7.82 10.84
C SER A 185 11.90 9.07 10.32
N THR A 186 11.92 9.28 9.00
CA THR A 186 12.52 10.47 8.36
C THR A 186 11.65 11.73 8.49
N ALA A 187 10.38 11.55 8.87
CA ALA A 187 9.37 12.60 9.05
C ALA A 187 9.18 13.03 10.53
N ILE A 188 10.14 12.74 11.42
CA ILE A 188 10.04 13.19 12.81
C ILE A 188 10.27 14.69 12.86
N GLU A 189 9.24 15.44 13.20
CA GLU A 189 9.26 16.90 13.31
C GLU A 189 9.45 17.39 14.76
N CYS A 190 9.65 18.70 14.92
CA CYS A 190 9.64 19.39 16.20
C CYS A 190 8.32 19.13 16.96
N MET A 191 8.38 19.09 18.30
CA MET A 191 7.19 18.93 19.15
C MET A 191 6.31 20.19 19.22
N GLU A 192 6.79 21.35 18.75
CA GLU A 192 6.01 22.58 18.73
C GLU A 192 4.99 22.56 17.59
N ALA A 193 3.71 22.80 17.89
CA ALA A 193 2.59 22.57 16.96
C ALA A 193 2.65 23.40 15.68
N LYS A 194 3.34 24.55 15.69
CA LYS A 194 3.50 25.43 14.53
C LYS A 194 4.85 25.28 13.82
N CYS A 195 5.65 24.27 14.20
CA CYS A 195 7.00 24.08 13.72
C CYS A 195 7.12 22.78 12.94
N SER A 196 7.26 22.86 11.61
CA SER A 196 7.41 21.70 10.73
C SER A 196 8.89 21.31 10.52
N LEU A 197 9.78 21.69 11.42
CA LEU A 197 11.22 21.47 11.27
C LEU A 197 11.54 19.99 11.51
N LEU A 198 12.22 19.35 10.56
CA LEU A 198 12.60 17.94 10.66
C LEU A 198 13.76 17.75 11.64
N CYS A 199 13.71 16.66 12.40
CA CYS A 199 14.77 16.22 13.28
C CYS A 199 15.88 15.52 12.47
N PRO A 200 17.12 16.05 12.44
CA PRO A 200 18.24 15.37 11.79
C PRO A 200 18.54 14.02 12.45
N GLU A 201 19.03 13.05 11.66
CA GLU A 201 19.37 11.72 12.16
C GLU A 201 20.35 11.74 13.34
N ASP A 202 21.38 12.58 13.29
CA ASP A 202 22.38 12.63 14.36
C ASP A 202 21.79 13.13 15.68
N PHE A 203 20.80 14.04 15.63
CA PHE A 203 20.05 14.50 16.80
C PHE A 203 19.23 13.35 17.40
N VAL A 204 18.48 12.62 16.58
CA VAL A 204 17.66 11.48 17.04
C VAL A 204 18.54 10.36 17.61
N LEU A 205 19.65 10.01 16.93
CA LEU A 205 20.56 8.96 17.40
C LEU A 205 21.26 9.32 18.72
N LYS A 206 21.57 10.61 18.96
CA LYS A 206 22.11 11.11 20.24
C LYS A 206 21.04 11.06 21.35
N LEU A 207 19.78 11.34 21.02
CA LEU A 207 18.66 11.25 21.97
C LEU A 207 18.38 9.81 22.39
N LEU A 208 18.44 8.87 21.45
CA LEU A 208 18.18 7.45 21.66
C LEU A 208 19.41 6.65 22.12
N GLY A 209 20.50 7.32 22.50
CA GLY A 209 21.75 6.66 22.92
C GLY A 209 21.57 5.63 24.05
N ASP A 210 20.64 5.88 24.98
CA ASP A 210 20.39 5.01 26.14
C ASP A 210 19.32 3.91 25.84
N ARG A 211 18.79 3.86 24.61
CA ARG A 211 17.69 2.99 24.18
C ARG A 211 18.05 2.26 22.88
N PRO A 212 18.87 1.19 22.96
CA PRO A 212 19.37 0.48 21.79
C PRO A 212 18.23 -0.16 20.96
N ASP A 213 17.14 -0.56 21.62
CA ASP A 213 15.92 -1.09 21.01
C ASP A 213 15.27 -0.09 20.05
N LEU A 214 15.05 1.14 20.52
CA LEU A 214 14.46 2.21 19.71
C LEU A 214 15.42 2.69 18.64
N ARG A 215 16.72 2.74 18.95
CA ARG A 215 17.76 3.13 18.00
C ARG A 215 17.82 2.17 16.80
N ALA A 216 17.85 0.87 17.04
CA ALA A 216 17.85 -0.13 15.97
C ALA A 216 16.57 -0.03 15.11
N LYS A 217 15.41 0.16 15.75
CA LYS A 217 14.14 0.36 15.05
C LYS A 217 14.15 1.62 14.17
N TYR A 218 14.66 2.73 14.70
CA TYR A 218 14.81 3.98 13.96
C TYR A 218 15.70 3.79 12.72
N GLN A 219 16.90 3.21 12.89
CA GLN A 219 17.82 2.98 11.77
C GLN A 219 17.21 2.07 10.70
N HIS A 220 16.48 1.03 11.11
CA HIS A 220 15.78 0.15 10.19
C HIS A 220 14.71 0.89 9.38
N PHE A 221 13.89 1.72 10.03
CA PHE A 221 12.84 2.49 9.32
C PHE A 221 13.43 3.57 8.41
N VAL A 222 14.49 4.25 8.84
CA VAL A 222 15.20 5.22 8.00
C VAL A 222 15.75 4.55 6.75
N PHE A 223 16.36 3.37 6.88
CA PHE A 223 16.81 2.58 5.74
C PHE A 223 15.64 2.22 4.81
N GLN A 224 14.49 1.79 5.36
CA GLN A 224 13.31 1.51 4.56
C GLN A 224 12.80 2.74 3.79
N ASP A 225 12.74 3.91 4.42
CA ASP A 225 12.30 5.15 3.79
C ASP A 225 13.27 5.58 2.68
N HIS A 226 14.57 5.44 2.89
CA HIS A 226 15.59 5.70 1.88
C HIS A 226 15.44 4.79 0.66
N VAL A 227 15.22 3.49 0.85
CA VAL A 227 15.01 2.55 -0.26
C VAL A 227 13.69 2.83 -0.98
N LYS A 228 12.60 3.12 -0.25
CA LYS A 228 11.29 3.44 -0.83
C LYS A 228 11.29 4.73 -1.66
N SER A 229 12.04 5.74 -1.21
CA SER A 229 12.19 7.03 -1.92
C SER A 229 13.12 6.95 -3.13
N HIS A 230 13.99 5.95 -3.21
CA HIS A 230 14.94 5.81 -4.31
C HIS A 230 14.23 5.39 -5.62
N PRO A 231 14.52 6.05 -6.76
CA PRO A 231 13.82 5.78 -8.03
C PRO A 231 14.11 4.39 -8.59
N GLU A 232 15.34 3.89 -8.39
CA GLU A 232 15.80 2.61 -8.94
C GLU A 232 15.63 1.38 -8.03
N LEU A 233 15.22 1.53 -6.75
CA LEU A 233 15.26 0.44 -5.76
C LEU A 233 13.87 -0.02 -5.33
N ARG A 234 13.66 -1.33 -5.22
CA ARG A 234 12.40 -1.91 -4.71
C ARG A 234 12.69 -3.07 -3.76
N PHE A 235 11.99 -3.11 -2.64
CA PHE A 235 12.03 -4.28 -1.76
C PHE A 235 11.44 -5.51 -2.45
N CYS A 236 12.03 -6.67 -2.22
CA CYS A 236 11.42 -7.93 -2.57
C CYS A 236 10.15 -8.15 -1.71
N PRO A 237 8.99 -8.48 -2.29
CA PRO A 237 7.76 -8.76 -1.53
C PRO A 237 7.74 -10.16 -0.89
N GLY A 238 8.73 -11.00 -1.18
CA GLY A 238 8.86 -12.33 -0.59
C GLY A 238 8.98 -12.26 0.94
N ALA A 239 8.29 -13.17 1.62
CA ALA A 239 8.26 -13.23 3.09
C ALA A 239 9.68 -13.29 3.68
N ASP A 240 9.97 -12.39 4.63
CA ASP A 240 11.25 -12.26 5.33
C ASP A 240 12.48 -12.18 4.40
N CYS A 241 12.30 -11.70 3.16
CA CYS A 241 13.39 -11.59 2.19
C CYS A 241 14.06 -10.20 2.27
N PRO A 242 15.35 -10.11 2.67
CA PRO A 242 16.05 -8.83 2.81
C PRO A 242 16.54 -8.25 1.47
N THR A 243 16.35 -8.95 0.36
CA THR A 243 16.89 -8.59 -0.95
C THR A 243 16.16 -7.37 -1.53
N VAL A 244 16.93 -6.45 -2.10
CA VAL A 244 16.41 -5.27 -2.81
C VAL A 244 16.71 -5.43 -4.30
N ILE A 245 15.72 -5.18 -5.14
CA ILE A 245 15.87 -5.21 -6.59
C ILE A 245 16.21 -3.81 -7.09
N ARG A 246 17.24 -3.70 -7.94
CA ARG A 246 17.66 -2.45 -8.58
C ARG A 246 17.45 -2.50 -10.09
N SER A 247 16.86 -1.46 -10.67
CA SER A 247 16.83 -1.25 -12.12
C SER A 247 16.87 0.25 -12.45
N LYS A 248 17.58 0.62 -13.52
CA LYS A 248 17.67 2.00 -14.01
C LYS A 248 16.33 2.57 -14.48
N SER A 249 15.39 1.70 -14.84
CA SER A 249 14.10 2.09 -15.41
C SER A 249 12.94 1.50 -14.62
N LEU A 250 11.99 2.35 -14.22
CA LEU A 250 10.80 1.94 -13.49
C LEU A 250 9.72 1.38 -14.44
N GLN A 251 9.88 0.10 -14.81
CA GLN A 251 9.00 -0.59 -15.75
C GLN A 251 8.01 -1.53 -15.05
N ALA A 252 6.81 -1.68 -15.61
CA ALA A 252 5.78 -2.60 -15.11
C ALA A 252 6.02 -4.04 -15.58
N LYS A 253 7.25 -4.54 -15.41
CA LYS A 253 7.70 -5.85 -15.88
C LYS A 253 7.97 -6.81 -14.72
N ARG A 254 8.09 -8.10 -15.05
CA ARG A 254 8.28 -9.20 -14.09
C ARG A 254 9.71 -9.25 -13.55
N ALA A 255 9.92 -8.82 -12.31
CA ALA A 255 11.16 -9.09 -11.58
C ALA A 255 11.05 -10.44 -10.85
N VAL A 256 12.15 -11.18 -10.77
CA VAL A 256 12.26 -12.41 -9.98
C VAL A 256 13.43 -12.27 -9.02
N CYS A 257 13.15 -12.40 -7.72
CA CYS A 257 14.20 -12.37 -6.71
C CYS A 257 15.06 -13.64 -6.78
N LYS A 258 16.38 -13.49 -6.95
CA LYS A 258 17.32 -14.62 -7.01
C LYS A 258 17.46 -15.37 -5.68
N THR A 259 17.09 -14.73 -4.56
CA THR A 259 17.24 -15.30 -3.20
C THR A 259 16.04 -16.17 -2.80
N CYS A 260 14.82 -15.65 -2.95
CA CYS A 260 13.60 -16.35 -2.53
C CYS A 260 12.71 -16.82 -3.70
N SER A 261 13.14 -16.60 -4.95
CA SER A 261 12.39 -16.94 -6.17
C SER A 261 11.01 -16.28 -6.32
N THR A 262 10.67 -15.29 -5.47
CA THR A 262 9.41 -14.55 -5.58
C THR A 262 9.41 -13.70 -6.85
N SER A 263 8.35 -13.82 -7.65
CA SER A 263 8.13 -13.03 -8.88
C SER A 263 7.08 -11.95 -8.65
N PHE A 264 7.35 -10.73 -9.08
CA PHE A 264 6.46 -9.60 -8.85
C PHE A 264 6.63 -8.51 -9.92
N CYS A 265 5.70 -7.56 -9.97
CA CYS A 265 5.82 -6.40 -10.84
C CYS A 265 6.78 -5.37 -10.24
N PHE A 266 7.86 -5.03 -10.95
CA PHE A 266 8.87 -4.10 -10.45
C PHE A 266 8.31 -2.69 -10.19
N ARG A 267 7.30 -2.25 -10.95
CA ARG A 267 6.70 -0.91 -10.77
C ARG A 267 5.89 -0.78 -9.50
N CYS A 268 4.94 -1.69 -9.26
CA CYS A 268 3.95 -1.56 -8.19
C CYS A 268 4.22 -2.47 -6.97
N GLY A 269 5.14 -3.43 -7.08
CA GLY A 269 5.56 -4.29 -5.97
C GLY A 269 4.61 -5.43 -5.60
N ILE A 270 3.45 -5.55 -6.25
CA ILE A 270 2.53 -6.68 -6.08
C ILE A 270 2.82 -7.79 -7.08
N ASP A 271 2.08 -8.89 -6.98
CA ASP A 271 2.16 -10.01 -7.92
C ASP A 271 2.10 -9.54 -9.39
N TYR A 272 2.91 -10.17 -10.22
CA TYR A 272 2.99 -9.80 -11.62
C TYR A 272 1.65 -10.06 -12.31
N HIS A 273 1.10 -9.01 -12.93
CA HIS A 273 -0.32 -8.92 -13.24
C HIS A 273 -0.59 -8.60 -14.72
N ALA A 274 0.31 -8.99 -15.63
CA ALA A 274 0.03 -8.88 -17.06
C ALA A 274 -1.17 -9.76 -17.46
N PRO A 275 -2.03 -9.32 -18.39
CA PRO A 275 -1.90 -8.12 -19.23
C PRO A 275 -2.41 -6.82 -18.58
N THR A 276 -2.88 -6.86 -17.34
CA THR A 276 -3.51 -5.71 -16.67
C THR A 276 -2.47 -4.64 -16.29
N ALA A 277 -2.80 -3.36 -16.46
CA ALA A 277 -1.97 -2.26 -16.00
C ALA A 277 -1.98 -2.11 -14.46
N CYS A 278 -0.88 -1.63 -13.86
CA CYS A 278 -0.75 -1.46 -12.40
C CYS A 278 -1.89 -0.65 -11.77
N ALA A 279 -2.36 0.41 -12.44
CA ALA A 279 -3.43 1.27 -11.93
C ALA A 279 -4.78 0.53 -11.86
N THR A 280 -5.06 -0.35 -12.83
CA THR A 280 -6.30 -1.11 -12.90
C THR A 280 -6.33 -2.19 -11.84
N ILE A 281 -5.25 -2.98 -11.70
CA ILE A 281 -5.18 -4.01 -10.66
C ILE A 281 -5.20 -3.41 -9.25
N LYS A 282 -4.58 -2.24 -9.04
CA LYS A 282 -4.65 -1.53 -7.74
C LYS A 282 -6.08 -1.11 -7.39
N ARG A 283 -6.80 -0.52 -8.34
CA ARG A 283 -8.23 -0.16 -8.16
C ARG A 283 -9.09 -1.39 -7.91
N TRP A 284 -8.81 -2.48 -8.62
CA TRP A 284 -9.48 -3.76 -8.43
C TRP A 284 -9.28 -4.29 -7.01
N MET A 285 -8.05 -4.33 -6.50
CA MET A 285 -7.75 -4.78 -5.14
C MET A 285 -8.45 -3.94 -4.07
N ILE A 286 -8.48 -2.61 -4.23
CA ILE A 286 -9.19 -1.70 -3.31
C ILE A 286 -10.68 -2.04 -3.29
N LYS A 287 -11.30 -2.16 -4.47
CA LYS A 287 -12.71 -2.51 -4.58
C LYS A 287 -13.03 -3.86 -3.92
N CYS A 288 -12.18 -4.86 -4.12
CA CYS A 288 -12.36 -6.17 -3.50
C CYS A 288 -12.25 -6.14 -1.97
N ALA A 289 -11.42 -5.25 -1.41
CA ALA A 289 -11.21 -5.14 0.03
C ALA A 289 -12.41 -4.50 0.77
N ASP A 290 -13.19 -3.68 0.06
CA ASP A 290 -14.39 -3.04 0.60
C ASP A 290 -15.62 -3.98 0.62
N ASP A 291 -15.56 -5.09 -0.12
CA ASP A 291 -16.63 -6.08 -0.19
C ASP A 291 -16.48 -7.18 0.87
N SER A 292 -17.61 -7.78 1.26
CA SER A 292 -17.62 -8.85 2.27
C SER A 292 -16.87 -10.09 1.78
N GLU A 293 -15.72 -10.36 2.39
CA GLU A 293 -14.89 -11.57 2.19
C GLU A 293 -15.72 -12.86 2.30
N THR A 294 -16.73 -12.88 3.17
CA THR A 294 -17.64 -14.02 3.33
C THR A 294 -18.57 -14.20 2.13
N ALA A 295 -19.18 -13.12 1.62
CA ALA A 295 -20.04 -13.19 0.44
C ALA A 295 -19.24 -13.57 -0.81
N ASN A 296 -18.02 -13.04 -0.90
CA ASN A 296 -17.04 -13.34 -1.95
C ASN A 296 -16.61 -14.82 -1.94
N TYR A 297 -16.36 -15.40 -0.77
CA TYR A 297 -15.98 -16.81 -0.66
C TYR A 297 -17.12 -17.74 -1.07
N ILE A 298 -18.34 -17.48 -0.57
CA ILE A 298 -19.54 -18.28 -0.84
C ILE A 298 -19.81 -18.30 -2.36
N SER A 299 -19.82 -17.14 -3.02
CA SER A 299 -20.10 -17.05 -4.47
C SER A 299 -19.05 -17.78 -5.33
N ALA A 300 -17.78 -17.78 -4.91
CA ALA A 300 -16.69 -18.39 -5.66
C ALA A 300 -16.60 -19.93 -5.50
N HIS A 301 -16.93 -20.46 -4.31
CA HIS A 301 -16.65 -21.85 -3.93
C HIS A 301 -17.89 -22.73 -3.79
N THR A 302 -19.08 -22.14 -3.67
CA THR A 302 -20.32 -22.90 -3.43
C THR A 302 -21.42 -22.43 -4.37
N LYS A 303 -21.95 -23.35 -5.18
CA LYS A 303 -23.00 -23.06 -6.16
C LYS A 303 -24.00 -24.20 -6.25
N ASP A 304 -25.23 -23.90 -6.64
CA ASP A 304 -26.28 -24.90 -6.82
C ASP A 304 -26.28 -25.48 -8.24
N CYS A 305 -26.62 -26.77 -8.36
CA CYS A 305 -26.82 -27.41 -9.65
C CYS A 305 -27.97 -26.74 -10.42
N PRO A 306 -27.78 -26.33 -11.69
CA PRO A 306 -28.84 -25.67 -12.46
C PRO A 306 -30.04 -26.56 -12.78
N ASN A 307 -29.88 -27.89 -12.69
CA ASN A 307 -30.93 -28.84 -13.02
C ASN A 307 -31.67 -29.40 -11.78
N CYS A 308 -31.00 -29.55 -10.65
CA CYS A 308 -31.59 -30.21 -9.47
C CYS A 308 -31.40 -29.47 -8.15
N HIS A 309 -30.78 -28.28 -8.19
CA HIS A 309 -30.52 -27.41 -7.04
C HIS A 309 -29.79 -28.08 -5.87
N ALA A 310 -29.07 -29.17 -6.13
CA ALA A 310 -28.15 -29.71 -5.15
C ALA A 310 -26.98 -28.73 -4.99
N CYS A 311 -26.65 -28.37 -3.75
CA CYS A 311 -25.48 -27.58 -3.42
C CYS A 311 -24.19 -28.34 -3.82
N ILE A 312 -23.30 -27.66 -4.54
CA ILE A 312 -22.03 -28.18 -5.06
C ILE A 312 -20.91 -27.27 -4.55
N GLU A 313 -19.89 -27.87 -3.96
CA GLU A 313 -18.63 -27.22 -3.61
C GLU A 313 -17.59 -27.45 -4.73
N LYS A 314 -16.83 -26.40 -5.07
CA LYS A 314 -15.79 -26.50 -6.11
C LYS A 314 -14.59 -27.28 -5.59
N ASN A 315 -14.29 -28.44 -6.19
CA ASN A 315 -13.20 -29.32 -5.77
C ASN A 315 -11.98 -29.32 -6.72
N GLY A 316 -11.78 -28.28 -7.53
CA GLY A 316 -10.65 -28.18 -8.46
C GLY A 316 -10.68 -26.97 -9.40
N GLY A 317 -9.75 -26.96 -10.38
CA GLY A 317 -9.58 -25.86 -11.33
C GLY A 317 -10.37 -25.96 -12.65
N CYS A 318 -11.01 -27.09 -12.93
CA CYS A 318 -11.77 -27.27 -14.18
C CYS A 318 -13.16 -26.63 -14.09
N ASN A 319 -13.55 -25.86 -15.11
CA ASN A 319 -14.89 -25.26 -15.18
C ASN A 319 -15.96 -26.23 -15.68
N HIS A 320 -15.58 -27.42 -16.18
CA HIS A 320 -16.51 -28.49 -16.53
C HIS A 320 -16.94 -29.25 -15.28
N MET A 321 -18.22 -29.15 -14.92
CA MET A 321 -18.75 -29.78 -13.72
C MET A 321 -19.82 -30.81 -14.07
N GLN A 322 -19.79 -31.95 -13.37
CA GLN A 322 -20.83 -32.97 -13.43
C GLN A 322 -21.51 -33.04 -12.06
N CYS A 323 -22.83 -32.82 -12.01
CA CYS A 323 -23.58 -32.94 -10.77
C CYS A 323 -23.55 -34.38 -10.24
N ALA A 324 -23.13 -34.57 -8.98
CA ALA A 324 -23.09 -35.89 -8.37
C ALA A 324 -24.47 -36.57 -8.29
N LYS A 325 -25.54 -35.78 -8.08
CA LYS A 325 -26.93 -36.23 -7.88
C LYS A 325 -27.65 -36.55 -9.20
N CYS A 326 -27.70 -35.59 -10.15
CA CYS A 326 -28.47 -35.74 -11.39
C CYS A 326 -27.62 -36.04 -12.64
N LYS A 327 -26.29 -36.11 -12.50
CA LYS A 327 -25.31 -36.36 -13.58
C LYS A 327 -25.33 -35.35 -14.73
N HIS A 328 -26.03 -34.23 -14.59
CA HIS A 328 -26.01 -33.14 -15.56
C HIS A 328 -24.62 -32.49 -15.63
N HIS A 329 -24.15 -32.23 -16.85
CA HIS A 329 -22.87 -31.59 -17.14
C HIS A 329 -23.09 -30.12 -17.49
N PHE A 330 -22.41 -29.22 -16.78
CA PHE A 330 -22.60 -27.79 -16.93
C PHE A 330 -21.29 -27.03 -16.71
N CYS A 331 -21.29 -25.76 -17.10
CA CYS A 331 -20.18 -24.83 -16.85
C CYS A 331 -20.31 -24.15 -15.49
N TRP A 332 -19.27 -24.21 -14.65
CA TRP A 332 -19.22 -23.56 -13.33
C TRP A 332 -19.41 -22.03 -13.37
N MET A 333 -19.08 -21.40 -14.51
CA MET A 333 -19.06 -19.94 -14.64
C MET A 333 -20.39 -19.33 -15.10
N CYS A 334 -21.16 -20.06 -15.90
CA CYS A 334 -22.41 -19.53 -16.48
C CYS A 334 -23.62 -20.44 -16.29
N PHE A 335 -23.43 -21.62 -15.68
CA PHE A 335 -24.47 -22.62 -15.47
C PHE A 335 -25.11 -23.20 -16.75
N GLY A 336 -24.62 -22.81 -17.93
CA GLY A 336 -25.08 -23.37 -19.21
C GLY A 336 -24.64 -24.82 -19.40
N ASP A 337 -25.37 -25.54 -20.24
CA ASP A 337 -25.06 -26.92 -20.62
C ASP A 337 -23.64 -26.99 -21.20
N TRP A 338 -22.86 -27.98 -20.75
CA TRP A 338 -21.50 -28.15 -21.25
C TRP A 338 -21.49 -28.53 -22.74
N LYS A 339 -22.52 -29.19 -23.25
CA LYS A 339 -22.61 -29.58 -24.67
C LYS A 339 -22.63 -28.40 -25.62
N THR A 340 -23.18 -27.26 -25.19
CA THR A 340 -23.22 -26.02 -25.98
C THR A 340 -21.95 -25.19 -25.83
N HIS A 341 -21.04 -25.56 -24.93
CA HIS A 341 -19.70 -24.97 -24.84
C HIS A 341 -18.79 -25.60 -25.92
N GLY A 342 -19.03 -25.20 -27.17
CA GLY A 342 -18.24 -25.60 -28.34
C GLY A 342 -16.96 -24.77 -28.54
N SER A 343 -16.08 -25.22 -29.43
CA SER A 343 -14.71 -24.78 -29.71
C SER A 343 -14.50 -23.31 -30.14
N GLU A 344 -15.54 -22.48 -30.12
CA GLU A 344 -15.45 -21.03 -30.29
C GLU A 344 -15.34 -20.38 -28.91
N TYR A 345 -14.10 -20.37 -28.41
CA TYR A 345 -13.56 -19.55 -27.32
C TYR A 345 -14.59 -18.83 -26.41
N TYR A 346 -15.08 -19.55 -25.39
CA TYR A 346 -15.67 -19.01 -24.15
C TYR A 346 -16.49 -17.71 -24.25
N GLU A 347 -17.58 -17.67 -25.03
CA GLU A 347 -18.53 -16.55 -24.97
C GLU A 347 -19.03 -16.27 -23.54
N CYS A 348 -19.07 -17.30 -22.69
CA CYS A 348 -19.47 -17.17 -21.28
C CYS A 348 -18.52 -16.33 -20.42
N SER A 349 -17.30 -16.04 -20.91
CA SER A 349 -16.36 -15.11 -20.26
C SER A 349 -16.75 -13.65 -20.48
N ARG A 350 -17.42 -13.35 -21.60
CA ARG A 350 -17.82 -11.99 -22.00
C ARG A 350 -19.11 -11.60 -21.26
N TYR A 351 -19.08 -10.44 -20.62
CA TYR A 351 -20.31 -9.85 -20.07
C TYR A 351 -21.16 -9.30 -21.22
N LYS A 352 -22.41 -9.73 -21.31
CA LYS A 352 -23.36 -9.28 -22.34
C LYS A 352 -24.05 -8.01 -21.85
N GLU A 353 -23.65 -6.86 -22.38
CA GLU A 353 -24.27 -5.57 -22.05
C GLU A 353 -25.62 -5.43 -22.75
N ASN A 354 -26.60 -4.87 -22.04
CA ASN A 354 -27.88 -4.53 -22.65
C ASN A 354 -27.81 -3.06 -23.17
N PRO A 355 -27.98 -2.79 -24.46
CA PRO A 355 -27.79 -1.45 -25.02
C PRO A 355 -28.81 -0.40 -24.54
N THR A 356 -29.89 -0.76 -23.85
CA THR A 356 -30.91 0.19 -23.34
C THR A 356 -30.58 0.83 -21.98
N VAL A 357 -29.37 0.63 -21.45
CA VAL A 357 -28.95 1.10 -20.09
C VAL A 357 -29.11 2.61 -19.88
N ALA A 358 -28.98 3.44 -20.92
CA ALA A 358 -29.06 4.89 -20.78
C ALA A 358 -30.41 5.38 -20.20
N GLN A 359 -31.51 4.69 -20.54
CA GLN A 359 -32.88 5.10 -20.19
C GLN A 359 -33.39 4.52 -18.86
N GLU A 360 -32.56 3.79 -18.12
CA GLU A 360 -33.00 3.07 -16.93
C GLU A 360 -32.88 3.90 -15.64
N ALA A 361 -33.76 3.61 -14.67
CA ALA A 361 -33.73 4.22 -13.35
C ALA A 361 -32.40 3.96 -12.62
N VAL A 362 -31.99 4.87 -11.74
CA VAL A 362 -30.71 4.84 -11.02
C VAL A 362 -30.48 3.51 -10.28
N HIS A 363 -31.51 2.98 -9.60
CA HIS A 363 -31.42 1.72 -8.89
C HIS A 363 -31.16 0.51 -9.82
N VAL A 364 -31.68 0.54 -11.05
CA VAL A 364 -31.46 -0.52 -12.05
C VAL A 364 -30.01 -0.46 -12.56
N LYS A 365 -29.49 0.75 -12.81
CA LYS A 365 -28.09 0.97 -13.19
C LYS A 365 -27.13 0.48 -12.10
N ALA A 366 -27.41 0.78 -10.84
CA ALA A 366 -26.62 0.32 -9.70
C ALA A 366 -26.59 -1.21 -9.59
N ARG A 367 -27.75 -1.87 -9.70
CA ARG A 367 -27.84 -3.34 -9.68
C ARG A 367 -27.04 -3.98 -10.82
N ARG A 368 -27.14 -3.45 -12.04
CA ARG A 368 -26.37 -3.97 -13.19
C ARG A 368 -24.87 -3.76 -13.05
N ALA A 369 -24.44 -2.63 -12.48
CA ALA A 369 -23.03 -2.40 -12.19
C ALA A 369 -22.48 -3.41 -11.17
N LEU A 370 -23.29 -3.78 -10.16
CA LEU A 370 -22.96 -4.84 -9.21
C LEU A 370 -22.91 -6.22 -9.89
N GLU A 371 -23.89 -6.56 -10.72
CA GLU A 371 -23.89 -7.82 -11.49
C GLU A 371 -22.66 -7.93 -12.41
N LYS A 372 -22.29 -6.84 -13.10
CA LYS A 372 -21.08 -6.77 -13.93
C LYS A 372 -19.83 -6.95 -13.09
N TYR A 373 -19.77 -6.32 -11.92
CA TYR A 373 -18.64 -6.50 -11.00
C TYR A 373 -18.51 -7.95 -10.53
N LEU A 374 -19.59 -8.55 -10.03
CA LEU A 374 -19.60 -9.95 -9.56
C LEU A 374 -19.22 -10.92 -10.68
N HIS A 375 -19.66 -10.66 -11.92
CA HIS A 375 -19.28 -11.45 -13.09
C HIS A 375 -17.76 -11.51 -13.27
N TYR A 376 -17.07 -10.37 -13.23
CA TYR A 376 -15.62 -10.33 -13.33
C TYR A 376 -14.93 -10.79 -12.05
N TYR A 377 -15.53 -10.56 -10.89
CA TYR A 377 -14.98 -10.97 -9.60
C TYR A 377 -14.84 -12.47 -9.51
N GLU A 378 -15.92 -13.22 -9.76
CA GLU A 378 -15.87 -14.68 -9.75
C GLU A 378 -14.85 -15.23 -10.74
N ARG A 379 -14.66 -14.56 -11.89
CA ARG A 379 -13.69 -14.98 -12.91
C ARG A 379 -12.26 -14.73 -12.45
N VAL A 380 -11.95 -13.52 -11.99
CA VAL A 380 -10.59 -13.12 -11.60
C VAL A 380 -10.16 -13.78 -10.28
N SER A 381 -11.06 -13.87 -9.30
CA SER A 381 -10.75 -14.44 -7.98
C SER A 381 -10.42 -15.94 -8.06
N LEU A 382 -11.03 -16.66 -9.00
CA LEU A 382 -10.66 -18.05 -9.30
C LEU A 382 -9.28 -18.20 -9.95
N PHE A 383 -8.68 -17.15 -10.51
CA PHE A 383 -7.31 -17.22 -11.06
C PHE A 383 -6.25 -16.64 -10.11
N LEU A 384 -6.60 -15.67 -9.26
CA LEU A 384 -5.64 -15.00 -8.36
C LEU A 384 -5.53 -15.64 -6.95
N PHE A 385 -6.56 -16.31 -6.43
CA PHE A 385 -6.56 -16.83 -5.05
C PHE A 385 -6.29 -18.34 -4.91
N ILE A 386 -6.29 -19.11 -6.01
CA ILE A 386 -6.02 -20.56 -5.99
C ILE A 386 -4.60 -20.96 -5.53
N PRO A 387 -3.52 -20.15 -5.65
CA PRO A 387 -2.19 -20.61 -5.22
C PRO A 387 -2.03 -20.77 -3.70
N LEU A 388 -2.85 -20.11 -2.88
CA LEU A 388 -2.67 -20.11 -1.42
C LEU A 388 -3.13 -21.39 -0.71
N LEU A 389 -3.99 -22.21 -1.34
CA LEU A 389 -4.48 -23.45 -0.74
C LEU A 389 -3.79 -24.73 -1.25
N LEU A 390 -3.11 -24.67 -2.40
CA LEU A 390 -2.52 -25.87 -3.02
C LEU A 390 -1.01 -26.06 -2.78
N PHE A 391 -0.34 -25.13 -2.09
CA PHE A 391 1.09 -25.21 -1.74
C PHE A 391 1.36 -25.26 -0.23
N MET A 392 0.40 -25.70 0.58
CA MET A 392 0.69 -26.10 1.96
C MET A 392 1.07 -27.60 1.98
N PRO A 393 2.29 -27.96 2.40
CA PRO A 393 2.67 -29.36 2.56
C PRO A 393 1.73 -30.06 3.55
N SER A 394 1.33 -31.27 3.22
CA SER A 394 0.27 -32.08 3.86
C SER A 394 0.43 -32.32 5.37
N TYR A 395 1.55 -31.91 5.97
CA TYR A 395 1.91 -32.12 7.37
C TYR A 395 1.42 -31.01 8.31
N LEU A 396 0.91 -29.89 7.80
CA LEU A 396 0.39 -28.77 8.62
C LEU A 396 -1.12 -28.83 8.89
N LEU A 397 -1.83 -29.83 8.35
CA LEU A 397 -3.26 -30.09 8.58
C LEU A 397 -3.50 -30.89 9.87
N SER A 398 -2.94 -30.43 11.00
CA SER A 398 -3.32 -30.95 12.32
C SER A 398 -4.06 -29.88 13.15
N PRO A 399 -5.09 -30.27 13.94
CA PRO A 399 -6.20 -29.37 14.26
C PRO A 399 -5.95 -28.17 15.20
N PRO A 400 -4.88 -28.07 16.03
CA PRO A 400 -4.81 -26.96 16.99
C PRO A 400 -4.13 -25.70 16.44
N HIS A 401 -3.50 -25.72 15.26
CA HIS A 401 -2.73 -24.57 14.76
C HIS A 401 -3.46 -23.60 13.81
N PHE A 402 -4.65 -23.97 13.30
CA PHE A 402 -5.41 -23.13 12.37
C PHE A 402 -6.09 -21.95 13.06
N TYR A 403 -6.49 -22.11 14.34
CA TYR A 403 -7.22 -21.07 15.09
C TYR A 403 -6.34 -19.91 15.61
N LEU A 404 -5.01 -20.06 15.63
CA LEU A 404 -4.12 -19.05 16.23
C LEU A 404 -3.59 -18.01 15.23
N ARG A 405 -3.67 -18.26 13.91
CA ARG A 405 -3.13 -17.34 12.90
C ARG A 405 -4.12 -16.29 12.40
N LEU A 406 -5.43 -16.57 12.47
CA LEU A 406 -6.48 -15.59 12.17
C LEU A 406 -6.75 -14.62 13.34
N ARG A 407 -6.40 -15.00 14.58
CA ARG A 407 -6.62 -14.15 15.76
C ARG A 407 -5.61 -13.00 15.90
N ASN A 408 -4.45 -13.07 15.24
CA ASN A 408 -3.40 -12.05 15.34
C ASN A 408 -3.46 -10.97 14.25
N VAL A 409 -4.37 -11.07 13.28
CA VAL A 409 -4.63 -10.01 12.29
C VAL A 409 -5.77 -9.07 12.76
N PHE A 410 -6.60 -9.50 13.70
CA PHE A 410 -7.73 -8.72 14.25
C PHE A 410 -7.54 -8.18 15.67
N VAL A 411 -6.34 -8.27 16.25
CA VAL A 411 -6.01 -7.61 17.53
C VAL A 411 -4.74 -6.81 17.38
N ARG A 412 -4.88 -5.63 16.76
CA ARG A 412 -4.12 -4.42 17.02
C ARG A 412 -4.86 -3.28 16.33
N GLY A 413 -5.74 -2.64 17.12
CA GLY A 413 -6.06 -1.23 16.93
C GLY A 413 -4.89 -0.35 17.33
#